data_AF-A0A3M1E062-F1
#
_entry.id   AF-A0A3M1E062-F1
#
_cell.length_a   1.000
_cell.length_b   1.000
_cell.length_c   1.000
_cell.angle_alpha   90.00
_cell.angle_beta   90.00
_cell.angle_gamma   90.00
#
_symmetry.space_group_name_H-M   'P 1'
#
loop_
_entity.id
_entity.type
_entity.pdbx_description
1 polymer ?
#
loop_
_entity_poly.entity_id
_entity_poly.type
_entity_poly.pdbx_seq_one_letter_code
_entity_poly.pdbx_strand_id
1 'polypeptide(L)'
;MFGIGFPELLLILAIALMVIGPRRLPDIARALGRAMAEFRRATDEFKQTLNEETRASEIRDQILSGGKLNPPGSSDDSLPEFDPYQQAHNRQESETAEPATAETDQPQPAEETKPAHQTRTTAQDDQDGKEKSDV
;
A
#
# COMPACT_ATOMS: atom_id res chain seq x y z
N MET A 1 38.57 6.76 0.53
CA MET A 1 38.61 7.84 1.55
C MET A 1 37.62 8.94 1.18
N PHE A 2 36.32 8.70 1.29
CA PHE A 2 35.29 9.75 1.16
C PHE A 2 34.11 9.40 2.07
N GLY A 3 34.27 9.69 3.37
CA GLY A 3 33.17 9.60 4.33
C GLY A 3 32.28 10.83 4.20
N ILE A 4 31.46 10.90 3.15
CA ILE A 4 30.42 11.92 3.05
C ILE A 4 29.30 11.50 3.98
N GLY A 5 29.30 12.05 5.19
CA GLY A 5 28.23 11.89 6.15
C GLY A 5 27.08 12.86 5.90
N PHE A 6 26.10 12.80 6.79
CA PHE A 6 25.01 13.76 6.83
C PHE A 6 25.46 15.22 7.05
N PRO A 7 26.50 15.52 7.87
CA PRO A 7 27.01 16.90 8.02
C PRO A 7 27.59 17.48 6.73
N GLU A 8 28.39 16.70 6.01
CA GLU A 8 29.02 17.11 4.74
C GLU A 8 27.96 17.37 3.66
N LEU A 9 26.94 16.51 3.58
CA LEU A 9 25.80 16.69 2.69
C LEU A 9 25.00 17.97 3.04
N LEU A 10 24.77 18.25 4.32
CA LEU A 10 24.11 19.48 4.76
C LEU A 10 24.93 20.74 4.45
N LEU A 11 26.26 20.69 4.57
CA LEU A 11 27.13 21.82 4.22
C LEU A 11 27.06 22.15 2.72
N ILE A 12 27.14 21.11 1.87
CA ILE A 12 27.00 21.26 0.41
C ILE A 12 25.59 21.77 0.05
N LEU A 13 24.55 21.24 0.71
CA LEU A 13 23.17 21.69 0.53
C LEU A 13 22.99 23.15 0.94
N ALA A 14 23.59 23.60 2.05
CA ALA A 14 23.54 25.00 2.49
C ALA A 14 24.18 25.96 1.48
N ILE A 15 25.31 25.58 0.89
CA ILE A 15 25.98 26.37 -0.18
C ILE A 15 25.10 26.40 -1.44
N ALA A 16 24.53 25.26 -1.85
CA ALA A 16 23.62 25.20 -2.99
C ALA A 16 22.33 26.04 -2.75
N LEU A 17 21.78 26.01 -1.54
CA LEU A 17 20.65 26.84 -1.10
C LEU A 17 21.00 28.33 -1.09
N MET A 18 22.25 28.71 -0.83
CA MET A 18 22.71 30.10 -0.89
C MET A 18 22.83 30.61 -2.33
N VAL A 19 23.32 29.78 -3.26
CA VAL A 19 23.46 30.13 -4.69
C VAL A 19 22.11 30.12 -5.43
N ILE A 20 21.27 29.12 -5.18
CA ILE A 20 19.98 28.92 -5.88
C ILE A 20 18.83 29.66 -5.17
N GLY A 21 18.95 29.86 -3.85
CA GLY A 21 17.90 30.39 -2.98
C GLY A 21 16.99 29.28 -2.43
N PRO A 22 16.70 29.23 -1.12
CA PRO A 22 15.91 28.15 -0.51
C PRO A 22 14.46 28.09 -1.00
N ARG A 23 13.94 29.20 -1.55
CA ARG A 23 12.61 29.23 -2.18
C ARG A 23 12.57 28.61 -3.58
N ARG A 24 13.69 28.52 -4.31
CA ARG A 24 13.72 27.97 -5.68
C ARG A 24 13.97 26.45 -5.72
N LEU A 25 14.68 25.89 -4.75
CA LEU A 25 14.91 24.44 -4.67
C LEU A 25 13.61 23.62 -4.71
N PRO A 26 12.54 23.89 -3.93
CA PRO A 26 11.30 23.12 -4.01
C PRO A 26 10.62 23.21 -5.39
N ASP A 27 10.72 24.34 -6.09
CA ASP A 27 10.11 24.49 -7.42
C ASP A 27 10.92 23.76 -8.51
N ILE A 28 12.25 23.77 -8.42
CA ILE A 28 13.13 22.95 -9.27
C ILE A 28 12.87 21.45 -9.02
N ALA A 29 12.76 21.04 -7.75
CA ALA A 29 12.45 19.66 -7.38
C ALA A 29 11.06 19.22 -7.88
N ARG A 30 10.05 20.10 -7.85
CA ARG A 30 8.72 19.85 -8.43
C ARG A 30 8.77 19.73 -9.95
N ALA A 31 9.52 20.59 -10.64
CA ALA A 31 9.67 20.53 -12.09
C ALA A 31 10.39 19.24 -12.54
N LEU A 32 11.52 18.93 -11.90
CA LEU A 32 12.27 17.70 -12.16
C LEU A 32 11.46 16.45 -11.81
N GLY A 33 10.71 16.47 -10.69
CA GLY A 33 9.85 15.36 -10.28
C GLY A 33 8.72 15.07 -11.28
N ARG A 34 8.12 16.11 -11.87
CA ARG A 34 7.14 15.97 -12.96
C ARG A 34 7.78 15.39 -14.22
N ALA A 35 8.89 15.98 -14.67
CA ALA A 35 9.62 15.50 -15.84
C ALA A 35 10.08 14.03 -15.69
N MET A 36 10.52 13.62 -14.50
CA MET A 36 10.90 12.23 -14.21
C MET A 36 9.68 11.28 -14.14
N ALA A 37 8.53 11.74 -13.66
CA ALA A 37 7.29 10.95 -13.67
C ALA A 37 6.75 10.77 -15.10
N GLU A 38 6.81 11.81 -15.92
CA GLU A 38 6.42 11.78 -17.35
C GLU A 38 7.39 10.92 -18.18
N PHE A 39 8.70 11.11 -18.00
CA PHE A 39 9.73 10.27 -18.62
C PHE A 39 9.57 8.79 -18.23
N ARG A 40 9.28 8.50 -16.95
CA ARG A 40 9.01 7.14 -16.50
C ARG A 40 7.78 6.54 -17.17
N ARG A 41 6.67 7.28 -17.27
CA ARG A 41 5.45 6.82 -17.96
C ARG A 41 5.73 6.47 -19.42
N ALA A 42 6.33 7.40 -20.18
CA ALA A 42 6.70 7.16 -21.58
C ALA A 42 7.67 5.97 -21.73
N THR A 43 8.59 5.78 -20.77
CA THR A 43 9.50 4.63 -20.74
C THR A 43 8.79 3.32 -20.42
N ASP A 44 7.82 3.33 -19.50
CA ASP A 44 7.05 2.14 -19.10
C ASP A 44 6.00 1.77 -20.18
N GLU A 45 5.41 2.74 -20.87
CA GLU A 45 4.59 2.56 -22.08
C GLU A 45 5.42 1.95 -23.23
N PHE A 46 6.61 2.48 -23.51
CA PHE A 46 7.51 1.95 -24.54
C PHE A 46 7.96 0.50 -24.26
N LYS A 47 8.25 0.16 -23.00
CA LYS A 47 8.49 -1.23 -22.58
C LYS A 47 7.28 -2.11 -22.85
N GLN A 48 6.07 -1.63 -22.57
CA GLN A 48 4.86 -2.41 -22.84
C GLN A 48 4.75 -2.71 -24.34
N THR A 49 4.86 -1.71 -25.22
CA THR A 49 4.80 -1.92 -26.68
C THR A 49 5.85 -2.91 -27.17
N LEU A 50 7.11 -2.77 -26.74
CA LEU A 50 8.16 -3.73 -27.12
C LEU A 50 7.90 -5.15 -26.59
N ASN A 51 7.36 -5.29 -25.38
CA ASN A 51 7.00 -6.61 -24.83
C ASN A 51 5.80 -7.22 -25.60
N GLU A 52 4.82 -6.40 -25.98
CA GLU A 52 3.65 -6.80 -26.78
C GLU A 52 4.10 -7.33 -28.16
N GLU A 53 4.99 -6.58 -28.85
CA GLU A 53 5.56 -6.95 -30.15
C GLU A 53 6.48 -8.18 -30.07
N THR A 54 7.38 -8.23 -29.08
CA THR A 54 8.31 -9.37 -28.88
C THR A 54 7.52 -10.65 -28.63
N ARG A 55 6.53 -10.62 -27.73
CA ARG A 55 5.66 -11.76 -27.42
C ARG A 55 4.83 -12.20 -28.63
N ALA A 56 4.38 -11.26 -29.46
CA ALA A 56 3.68 -11.59 -30.71
C ALA A 56 4.60 -12.28 -31.72
N SER A 57 5.87 -11.88 -31.83
CA SER A 57 6.87 -12.58 -32.65
C SER A 57 7.17 -13.97 -32.09
N GLU A 58 7.47 -14.09 -30.79
CA GLU A 58 7.76 -15.38 -30.14
C GLU A 58 6.64 -16.41 -30.38
N ILE A 59 5.37 -16.03 -30.20
CA ILE A 59 4.22 -16.91 -30.46
C ILE A 59 4.16 -17.30 -31.95
N ARG A 60 4.35 -16.34 -32.86
CA ARG A 60 4.34 -16.58 -34.31
C ARG A 60 5.46 -17.52 -34.74
N ASP A 61 6.67 -17.30 -34.24
CA ASP A 61 7.85 -18.08 -34.58
C ASP A 61 7.81 -19.46 -33.92
N GLN A 62 7.21 -19.61 -32.74
CA GLN A 62 6.95 -20.90 -32.09
C GLN A 62 5.86 -21.73 -32.81
N ILE A 63 4.85 -21.08 -33.41
CA ILE A 63 3.88 -21.74 -34.30
C ILE A 63 4.56 -22.20 -35.59
N LEU A 64 5.35 -21.32 -36.25
CA LEU A 64 6.05 -21.63 -37.50
C LEU A 64 7.15 -22.69 -37.33
N SER A 65 7.80 -22.75 -36.15
CA SER A 65 8.90 -23.68 -35.86
C SER A 65 8.45 -25.08 -35.41
N GLY A 66 7.14 -25.38 -35.43
CA GLY A 66 6.64 -26.75 -35.28
C GLY A 66 6.24 -27.16 -33.86
N GLY A 67 5.25 -26.48 -33.29
CA GLY A 67 4.21 -27.16 -32.49
C GLY A 67 4.62 -27.74 -31.14
N LYS A 68 5.17 -26.92 -30.25
CA LYS A 68 5.14 -27.17 -28.80
C LYS A 68 4.49 -26.00 -28.06
N LEU A 69 3.20 -26.12 -27.82
CA LEU A 69 2.41 -25.16 -27.06
C LEU A 69 2.65 -25.33 -25.55
N ASN A 70 3.64 -24.61 -25.01
CA ASN A 70 3.68 -24.37 -23.56
C ASN A 70 2.70 -23.21 -23.25
N PRO A 71 1.65 -23.42 -22.44
CA PRO A 71 0.68 -22.36 -22.16
C PRO A 71 1.30 -21.25 -21.29
N PRO A 72 1.01 -19.97 -21.56
CA PRO A 72 1.51 -18.86 -20.74
C PRO A 72 0.95 -18.98 -19.32
N GLY A 73 1.81 -19.31 -18.37
CA GLY A 73 1.45 -19.74 -17.02
C GLY A 73 2.29 -20.91 -16.51
N SER A 74 2.95 -21.67 -17.39
CA SER A 74 3.96 -22.67 -17.01
C SER A 74 5.33 -22.04 -16.66
N SER A 75 5.32 -21.07 -15.74
CA SER A 75 6.54 -20.64 -15.07
C SER A 75 7.02 -21.75 -14.14
N ASP A 76 8.33 -22.01 -14.06
CA ASP A 76 8.94 -22.74 -12.95
C ASP A 76 8.98 -21.87 -11.67
N ASP A 77 7.80 -21.36 -11.28
CA ASP A 77 7.55 -20.86 -9.94
C ASP A 77 7.17 -22.09 -9.12
N SER A 78 8.16 -22.66 -8.42
CA SER A 78 8.01 -23.91 -7.67
C SER A 78 6.81 -23.82 -6.74
N LEU A 79 5.72 -24.51 -7.09
CA LEU A 79 4.55 -24.63 -6.22
C LEU A 79 5.04 -25.07 -4.84
N PRO A 80 4.77 -24.31 -3.76
CA PRO A 80 5.17 -24.72 -2.42
C PRO A 80 4.47 -26.05 -2.14
N GLU A 81 5.24 -27.13 -2.07
CA GLU A 81 4.68 -28.47 -1.97
C GLU A 81 3.84 -28.54 -0.70
N PHE A 82 2.53 -28.76 -0.89
CA PHE A 82 1.57 -28.70 0.20
C PHE A 82 1.74 -29.96 1.06
N ASP A 83 2.65 -29.88 2.02
CA ASP A 83 2.87 -30.88 3.04
C ASP A 83 1.87 -30.64 4.20
N PRO A 84 0.81 -31.44 4.33
CA PRO A 84 -0.17 -31.28 5.41
C PRO A 84 0.39 -31.66 6.79
N TYR A 85 1.55 -32.30 6.86
CA TYR A 85 2.16 -32.77 8.11
C TYR A 85 2.98 -31.66 8.80
N GLN A 86 3.59 -30.73 8.04
CA GLN A 86 4.22 -29.51 8.58
C GLN A 86 3.23 -28.66 9.39
N GLN A 87 2.00 -28.53 8.89
CA GLN A 87 0.92 -27.77 9.55
C GLN A 87 0.53 -28.34 10.92
N ALA A 88 0.72 -29.65 11.13
CA ALA A 88 0.42 -30.34 12.38
C ALA A 88 1.52 -30.13 13.43
N HIS A 89 2.81 -30.21 13.04
CA HIS A 89 3.93 -30.06 13.97
C HIS A 89 3.92 -28.70 14.70
N ASN A 90 3.67 -27.61 13.98
CA ASN A 90 3.61 -26.26 14.55
C ASN A 90 2.44 -26.01 15.54
N ARG A 91 1.53 -26.98 15.76
CA ARG A 91 0.47 -26.87 16.78
C ARG A 91 0.83 -27.49 18.13
N GLN A 92 1.91 -28.26 18.25
CA GLN A 92 2.20 -29.03 19.48
C GLN A 92 3.27 -28.41 20.40
N GLU A 93 3.92 -27.32 20.00
CA GLU A 93 4.96 -26.67 20.82
C GLU A 93 4.41 -25.60 21.79
N SER A 94 3.12 -25.26 21.70
CA SER A 94 2.49 -24.20 22.50
C SER A 94 1.73 -24.67 23.75
N GLU A 95 1.92 -25.92 24.19
CA GLU A 95 1.20 -26.48 25.36
C GLU A 95 2.10 -27.38 26.24
N THR A 96 3.14 -26.80 26.86
CA THR A 96 3.79 -27.37 28.06
C THR A 96 4.39 -26.26 28.94
N ALA A 97 3.59 -25.77 29.88
CA ALA A 97 4.03 -25.00 31.05
C ALA A 97 2.92 -25.02 32.12
N GLU A 98 2.96 -26.00 33.03
CA GLU A 98 2.00 -26.13 34.12
C GLU A 98 2.21 -25.09 35.25
N PRO A 99 1.22 -24.88 36.14
CA PRO A 99 1.07 -23.62 36.88
C PRO A 99 1.87 -23.53 38.19
N ALA A 100 2.07 -22.30 38.65
CA ALA A 100 2.51 -22.02 40.02
C ALA A 100 1.86 -20.74 40.60
N THR A 101 1.31 -20.89 41.81
CA THR A 101 1.08 -19.85 42.85
C THR A 101 0.34 -18.55 42.50
N ALA A 102 -0.73 -18.29 43.26
CA ALA A 102 -1.39 -16.98 43.32
C ALA A 102 -0.71 -16.05 44.33
N GLU A 103 -0.77 -14.75 44.09
CA GLU A 103 -0.65 -13.74 45.15
C GLU A 103 -1.62 -12.57 44.89
N THR A 104 -1.93 -11.84 45.97
CA THR A 104 -3.10 -10.96 46.12
C THR A 104 -2.85 -9.53 45.62
N ASP A 105 -3.80 -8.95 44.87
CA ASP A 105 -4.36 -7.63 45.27
C ASP A 105 -5.80 -7.41 44.72
N GLN A 106 -6.54 -6.51 45.36
CA GLN A 106 -7.90 -6.09 44.95
C GLN A 106 -7.92 -4.69 44.33
N PRO A 107 -8.97 -4.37 43.55
CA PRO A 107 -9.76 -3.20 43.90
C PRO A 107 -11.26 -3.50 44.06
N GLN A 108 -11.96 -2.60 44.75
CA GLN A 108 -13.32 -2.79 45.24
C GLN A 108 -14.41 -2.51 44.17
N PRO A 109 -15.58 -3.14 44.26
CA PRO A 109 -16.77 -2.74 43.51
C PRO A 109 -17.40 -1.47 44.11
N ALA A 110 -18.10 -0.69 43.29
CA ALA A 110 -18.93 0.43 43.71
C ALA A 110 -20.28 0.41 42.98
N GLU A 111 -21.36 0.69 43.72
CA GLU A 111 -22.76 0.70 43.27
C GLU A 111 -23.00 1.70 42.11
N GLU A 112 -23.70 1.30 41.04
CA GLU A 112 -25.16 1.18 40.93
C GLU A 112 -25.92 2.51 41.18
N THR A 113 -26.39 3.15 40.09
CA THR A 113 -27.76 3.68 40.03
C THR A 113 -28.25 3.94 38.60
N LYS A 114 -29.38 3.32 38.26
CA LYS A 114 -30.41 3.80 37.32
C LYS A 114 -31.66 4.15 38.19
N PRO A 115 -32.70 4.89 37.76
CA PRO A 115 -33.27 4.84 36.39
C PRO A 115 -33.98 6.10 35.84
N ALA A 116 -34.63 5.90 34.69
CA ALA A 116 -35.96 6.42 34.30
C ALA A 116 -36.13 7.80 33.59
N HIS A 117 -37.20 7.81 32.78
CA HIS A 117 -37.87 8.88 31.99
C HIS A 117 -37.03 9.59 30.92
N GLN A 118 -37.39 9.53 29.62
CA GLN A 118 -38.66 9.84 28.93
C GLN A 118 -39.07 11.33 28.94
N THR A 119 -38.84 11.98 27.80
CA THR A 119 -39.80 12.95 27.23
C THR A 119 -39.95 12.65 25.73
N ARG A 120 -41.13 12.95 25.18
CA ARG A 120 -41.62 12.69 23.81
C ARG A 120 -41.92 14.04 23.15
N THR A 121 -42.05 14.10 21.80
CA THR A 121 -42.57 15.27 21.03
C THR A 121 -41.56 16.46 20.94
N THR A 122 -41.33 17.19 19.84
CA THR A 122 -41.74 17.18 18.40
C THR A 122 -40.43 17.28 17.53
N ALA A 123 -40.31 17.56 16.23
CA ALA A 123 -41.13 17.85 15.03
C ALA A 123 -40.29 17.46 13.76
N GLN A 124 -40.78 17.26 12.54
CA GLN A 124 -42.08 17.50 11.87
C GLN A 124 -42.40 18.94 11.45
N ASP A 125 -41.61 19.48 10.51
CA ASP A 125 -42.00 20.24 9.30
C ASP A 125 -40.71 20.69 8.57
N ASP A 126 -40.68 21.02 7.27
CA ASP A 126 -41.80 21.25 6.35
C ASP A 126 -41.53 20.67 4.94
N GLN A 127 -42.57 20.51 4.13
CA GLN A 127 -42.47 20.34 2.68
C GLN A 127 -43.02 21.59 1.99
N ASP A 128 -42.25 22.21 1.11
CA ASP A 128 -42.86 22.98 0.02
C ASP A 128 -42.09 22.85 -1.29
N GLY A 129 -42.79 23.10 -2.39
CA GLY A 129 -42.28 23.07 -3.74
C GLY A 129 -43.25 23.77 -4.70
N LYS A 130 -42.86 23.86 -5.97
CA LYS A 130 -43.22 24.94 -6.93
C LYS A 130 -42.27 26.15 -6.75
N GLU A 131 -42.12 27.05 -7.72
CA GLU A 131 -42.91 27.20 -8.95
C GLU A 131 -42.07 27.39 -10.22
N LYS A 132 -42.77 27.43 -11.36
CA LYS A 132 -42.24 27.55 -12.72
C LYS A 132 -41.94 29.00 -13.08
N SER A 133 -40.93 29.22 -13.92
CA SER A 133 -40.87 30.22 -15.01
C SER A 133 -39.52 30.06 -15.72
N ASP A 134 -39.43 29.78 -17.03
CA ASP A 134 -39.77 30.58 -18.23
C ASP A 134 -38.61 31.48 -18.72
N VAL A 135 -38.47 31.54 -20.06
CA VAL A 135 -37.42 32.21 -20.87
C VAL A 135 -36.04 31.53 -20.89
#